data_AF-W7IA34-F1
#
_entry.id   AF-W7IA34-F1
#
_cell.length_a   1.000
_cell.length_b   1.000
_cell.length_c   1.000
_cell.angle_alpha   90.00
_cell.angle_beta   90.00
_cell.angle_gamma   90.00
#
_symmetry.space_group_name_H-M   'P 1'
#
loop_
_entity.id
_entity.type
_entity.pdbx_description
1 polymer ?
#
loop_
_entity_poly.entity_id
_entity_poly.type
_entity_poly.pdbx_seq_one_letter_code
_entity_poly.pdbx_strand_id
1 'polypeptide(L)'
;MHDHTAHKLLAQIPLTVSPFAGLPTSITLPYDYVSLPASLPPPSSSQIVSPSGQSSISPDQLIADCNNLIAHLTNETKVAKDEIDKWVKSIEDRELMEKRRVAPGWLDTGVMMLEPKKAGPSAAAGDALAARTPESNMFDGGRKQEKGRQPAGSPGEELDRAFGGLDI
;
A
#
# COMPACT_ATOMS: atom_id res chain seq x y z
N MET A 1 -19.74 13.19 -89.75
CA MET A 1 -19.62 12.36 -88.54
C MET A 1 -19.43 10.95 -89.05
N HIS A 2 -18.24 10.36 -88.88
CA HIS A 2 -18.00 9.00 -89.37
C HIS A 2 -18.65 8.03 -88.41
N ASP A 3 -19.57 7.21 -88.90
CA ASP A 3 -20.21 6.17 -88.10
C ASP A 3 -19.14 5.18 -87.62
N HIS A 4 -18.93 5.14 -86.30
CA HIS A 4 -17.88 4.34 -85.66
C HIS A 4 -18.26 2.85 -85.49
N THR A 5 -19.22 2.36 -86.28
CA THR A 5 -19.71 0.99 -86.19
C THR A 5 -18.91 0.09 -87.13
N ALA A 6 -18.16 -0.85 -86.55
CA ALA A 6 -17.39 -1.84 -87.31
C ALA A 6 -18.33 -2.69 -88.19
N HIS A 7 -17.94 -2.92 -89.45
CA HIS A 7 -18.72 -3.75 -90.37
C HIS A 7 -18.84 -5.21 -89.89
N LYS A 8 -20.04 -5.81 -90.07
CA LYS A 8 -20.37 -7.16 -89.57
C LYS A 8 -19.41 -8.27 -90.02
N LEU A 9 -18.84 -8.16 -91.23
CA LEU A 9 -17.85 -9.12 -91.75
C LEU A 9 -16.48 -8.97 -91.06
N LEU A 10 -16.09 -7.74 -90.70
CA LEU A 10 -14.85 -7.48 -89.96
C LEU A 10 -14.92 -7.97 -88.51
N ALA A 11 -16.10 -7.97 -87.91
CA ALA A 11 -16.33 -8.53 -86.58
C ALA A 11 -16.14 -10.06 -86.52
N GLN A 12 -16.16 -10.76 -87.67
CA GLN A 12 -15.93 -12.20 -87.74
C GLN A 12 -14.45 -12.57 -87.76
N ILE A 13 -13.56 -11.59 -87.95
CA ILE A 13 -12.12 -11.81 -88.06
C ILE A 13 -11.50 -11.63 -86.67
N PRO A 14 -10.80 -12.65 -86.12
CA PRO A 14 -10.11 -12.49 -84.84
C PRO A 14 -8.99 -11.46 -85.00
N LEU A 15 -8.95 -10.48 -84.10
CA LEU A 15 -7.85 -9.52 -84.03
C LEU A 15 -6.62 -10.24 -83.49
N THR A 16 -5.58 -10.36 -84.32
CA THR A 16 -4.30 -10.91 -83.90
C THR A 16 -3.40 -9.78 -83.42
N VAL A 17 -2.72 -10.00 -82.30
CA VAL A 17 -1.67 -9.10 -81.85
C VAL A 17 -0.38 -9.49 -82.58
N SER A 18 0.34 -8.49 -83.09
CA SER A 18 1.66 -8.69 -83.69
C SER A 18 2.61 -9.40 -82.70
N PRO A 19 3.31 -10.48 -83.10
CA PRO A 19 4.23 -11.20 -82.22
C PRO A 19 5.47 -10.38 -81.84
N PHE A 20 5.72 -9.26 -82.53
CA PHE A 20 6.80 -8.31 -82.21
C PHE A 20 6.37 -7.22 -81.23
N ALA A 21 5.08 -7.13 -80.89
CA ALA A 21 4.57 -6.23 -79.87
C ALA A 21 4.61 -6.94 -78.51
N GLY A 22 5.55 -6.56 -77.65
CA GLY A 22 5.62 -7.02 -76.27
C GLY A 22 4.49 -6.42 -75.44
N LEU A 23 3.32 -7.04 -75.46
CA LEU A 23 2.23 -6.66 -74.56
C LEU A 23 2.51 -7.19 -73.15
N PRO A 24 2.23 -6.39 -72.11
CA PRO A 24 2.32 -6.87 -70.73
C PRO A 24 1.29 -7.99 -70.51
N THR A 25 1.75 -9.17 -70.11
CA THR A 25 0.89 -10.30 -69.75
C THR A 25 0.35 -10.12 -68.34
N SER A 26 -0.90 -10.51 -68.09
CA SER A 26 -1.47 -10.50 -66.74
C SER A 26 -0.66 -11.41 -65.82
N ILE A 27 -0.13 -10.86 -64.73
CA ILE A 27 0.53 -11.66 -63.70
C ILE A 27 -0.51 -12.44 -62.90
N THR A 28 -0.24 -13.72 -62.67
CA THR A 28 -1.05 -14.54 -61.77
C THR A 28 -0.63 -14.24 -60.34
N LEU A 29 -1.58 -14.14 -59.43
CA LEU A 29 -1.28 -13.95 -58.02
C LEU A 29 -0.42 -15.12 -57.51
N PRO A 30 0.58 -14.87 -56.65
CA PRO A 30 1.39 -15.92 -56.05
C PRO A 30 0.53 -16.83 -55.16
N TYR A 31 1.01 -18.05 -54.91
CA TYR A 31 0.31 -19.03 -54.06
C TYR A 31 0.13 -18.55 -52.61
N ASP A 32 0.95 -17.62 -52.15
CA ASP A 32 0.86 -17.01 -50.82
C ASP A 32 -0.07 -15.79 -50.76
N TYR A 33 -0.86 -15.56 -51.81
CA TYR A 33 -1.79 -14.43 -51.85
C TYR A 33 -2.93 -14.63 -50.85
N VAL A 34 -2.90 -13.87 -49.76
CA VAL A 34 -3.97 -13.83 -48.76
C VAL A 34 -4.96 -12.74 -49.13
N SER A 35 -6.17 -13.13 -49.53
CA SER A 35 -7.27 -12.19 -49.76
C SER A 35 -7.79 -11.68 -48.42
N LEU A 36 -7.60 -10.40 -48.14
CA LEU A 36 -8.20 -9.74 -47.00
C LEU A 36 -9.73 -9.64 -47.19
N PRO A 37 -10.54 -9.85 -46.15
CA PRO A 37 -11.97 -9.61 -46.23
C PRO A 37 -12.23 -8.11 -46.43
N ALA A 38 -12.98 -7.76 -47.49
CA ALA A 38 -13.33 -6.38 -47.83
C ALA A 38 -14.42 -5.77 -46.92
N SER A 39 -14.79 -6.45 -45.83
CA SER A 39 -15.73 -5.93 -44.84
C SER A 39 -14.98 -5.05 -43.86
N LEU A 40 -15.40 -3.79 -43.72
CA LEU A 40 -15.05 -3.02 -42.53
C LEU A 40 -15.44 -3.85 -41.30
N PRO A 41 -14.62 -3.89 -40.24
CA PRO A 41 -15.08 -4.43 -38.98
C PRO A 41 -16.39 -3.73 -38.60
N PRO A 42 -17.40 -4.46 -38.10
CA PRO A 42 -18.66 -3.85 -37.70
C PRO A 42 -18.36 -2.65 -36.80
N PRO A 43 -19.11 -1.54 -36.91
CA PRO A 43 -18.88 -0.35 -36.10
C PRO A 43 -18.83 -0.83 -34.65
N SER A 44 -17.65 -0.66 -34.04
CA SER A 44 -17.27 -1.20 -32.75
C SER A 44 -18.48 -1.28 -31.86
N SER A 45 -18.96 -2.49 -31.54
CA SER A 45 -19.76 -2.65 -30.34
C SER A 45 -18.95 -1.96 -29.27
N SER A 46 -19.52 -0.96 -28.60
CA SER A 46 -18.81 -0.12 -27.63
C SER A 46 -18.34 -0.91 -26.40
N GLN A 47 -18.36 -2.24 -26.47
CA GLN A 47 -18.02 -3.17 -25.43
C GLN A 47 -16.51 -3.35 -25.38
N ILE A 48 -15.95 -3.11 -24.21
CA ILE A 48 -14.56 -3.36 -23.91
C ILE A 48 -14.43 -4.87 -23.69
N VAL A 49 -13.73 -5.55 -24.60
CA VAL A 49 -13.44 -6.98 -24.50
C VAL A 49 -12.08 -7.14 -23.82
N SER A 50 -12.05 -7.85 -22.69
CA SER A 50 -10.79 -8.23 -22.05
C SER A 50 -9.94 -9.07 -23.02
N PRO A 51 -8.61 -8.89 -23.11
CA PRO A 51 -7.74 -9.68 -23.99
C PRO A 51 -7.80 -11.20 -23.70
N SER A 52 -8.26 -11.60 -22.51
CA SER A 52 -8.53 -13.00 -22.14
C SER A 52 -9.85 -13.56 -22.68
N GLY A 53 -10.69 -12.75 -23.34
CA GLY A 53 -11.94 -13.17 -23.98
C GLY A 53 -13.09 -13.55 -23.04
N GLN A 54 -12.87 -13.58 -21.72
CA GLN A 54 -13.90 -14.01 -20.77
C GLN A 54 -15.00 -12.97 -20.46
N SER A 55 -14.80 -11.70 -20.79
CA SER A 55 -15.80 -10.67 -20.46
C SER A 55 -15.75 -9.52 -21.45
N SER A 56 -16.91 -9.22 -22.03
CA SER A 56 -17.19 -7.99 -22.76
C SER A 56 -18.07 -7.12 -21.88
N ILE A 57 -17.57 -5.96 -21.45
CA ILE A 57 -18.29 -5.07 -20.54
C ILE A 57 -18.59 -3.74 -21.24
N SER A 58 -19.74 -3.14 -20.94
CA SER A 58 -20.05 -1.79 -21.40
C SER A 58 -19.17 -0.77 -20.66
N PRO A 59 -18.65 0.28 -21.34
CA PRO A 59 -17.78 1.28 -20.73
C PRO A 59 -18.44 1.97 -19.54
N ASP A 60 -19.75 2.21 -19.59
CA ASP A 60 -20.49 2.81 -18.48
C ASP A 60 -20.49 1.90 -17.25
N GLN A 61 -20.60 0.59 -17.45
CA GLN A 61 -20.53 -0.39 -16.37
C GLN A 61 -19.14 -0.44 -15.76
N LEU A 62 -18.09 -0.38 -16.59
CA LEU A 62 -16.70 -0.33 -16.12
C LEU A 62 -16.46 0.91 -15.25
N ILE A 63 -16.96 2.07 -15.66
CA ILE A 63 -16.84 3.32 -14.89
C ILE A 63 -17.57 3.17 -13.55
N ALA A 64 -18.78 2.60 -13.55
CA ALA A 64 -19.52 2.33 -12.32
C ALA A 64 -18.75 1.39 -11.36
N ASP A 65 -18.17 0.31 -11.89
CA ASP A 65 -17.39 -0.65 -11.12
C ASP A 65 -16.12 -0.01 -10.53
N CYS A 66 -15.41 0.80 -11.32
CA CYS A 66 -14.25 1.56 -10.84
C CYS A 66 -14.64 2.55 -9.73
N ASN A 67 -15.74 3.28 -9.89
CA ASN A 67 -16.22 4.22 -8.88
C ASN A 67 -16.64 3.51 -7.59
N ASN A 68 -17.28 2.34 -7.69
CA ASN A 68 -17.64 1.52 -6.55
C ASN A 68 -16.39 1.03 -5.81
N LEU A 69 -15.37 0.56 -6.54
CA LEU A 69 -14.11 0.14 -5.94
C LEU A 69 -13.41 1.30 -5.22
N ILE A 70 -13.36 2.49 -5.83
CA ILE A 70 -12.81 3.68 -5.19
C ILE A 70 -13.58 3.99 -3.90
N ALA A 71 -14.91 4.02 -3.95
CA ALA A 71 -15.74 4.27 -2.77
C ALA A 71 -15.46 3.27 -1.65
N HIS A 72 -15.36 1.98 -1.98
CA HIS A 72 -15.03 0.92 -1.02
C HIS A 72 -13.67 1.14 -0.35
N LEU A 73 -12.61 1.34 -1.15
CA LEU A 73 -11.26 1.56 -0.62
C LEU A 73 -11.18 2.83 0.24
N THR A 74 -11.88 3.90 -0.15
CA THR A 74 -11.93 5.11 0.69
C THR A 74 -12.70 4.90 1.99
N ASN A 75 -13.70 4.01 2.01
CA ASN A 75 -14.43 3.68 3.22
C ASN A 75 -13.56 2.83 4.16
N GLU A 76 -12.93 1.78 3.66
CA GLU A 76 -12.04 0.92 4.47
C GLU A 76 -10.89 1.71 5.07
N THR A 77 -10.26 2.60 4.30
CA THR A 77 -9.17 3.45 4.80
C THR A 77 -9.63 4.45 5.87
N LYS A 78 -10.88 4.94 5.80
CA LYS A 78 -11.46 5.80 6.84
C LYS A 78 -11.76 4.99 8.10
N VAL A 79 -12.42 3.84 7.96
CA VAL A 79 -12.75 2.95 9.09
C VAL A 79 -11.49 2.54 9.85
N ALA A 80 -10.43 2.14 9.13
CA ALA A 80 -9.16 1.76 9.74
C ALA A 80 -8.52 2.92 10.51
N LYS A 81 -8.53 4.14 9.96
CA LYS A 81 -8.01 5.33 10.64
C LYS A 81 -8.82 5.67 11.90
N ASP A 82 -10.14 5.64 11.78
CA ASP A 82 -11.04 5.91 12.90
C ASP A 82 -10.86 4.88 14.03
N GLU A 83 -10.61 3.61 13.69
CA GLU A 83 -10.34 2.55 14.67
C GLU A 83 -9.01 2.76 15.39
N ILE A 84 -7.95 3.13 14.67
CA ILE A 84 -6.66 3.50 15.27
C ILE A 84 -6.82 4.69 16.21
N ASP A 85 -7.51 5.75 15.79
CA ASP A 85 -7.73 6.93 16.62
C ASP A 85 -8.53 6.60 17.89
N LYS A 86 -9.55 5.74 17.78
CA LYS A 86 -10.31 5.26 18.94
C LYS A 86 -9.43 4.44 19.88
N TRP A 87 -8.57 3.58 19.34
CA TRP A 87 -7.64 2.77 20.12
C TRP A 87 -6.64 3.65 20.87
N VAL A 88 -6.02 4.62 20.20
CA VAL A 88 -5.10 5.60 20.80
C VAL A 88 -5.79 6.36 21.95
N LYS A 89 -6.98 6.91 21.71
CA LYS A 89 -7.77 7.59 22.75
C LYS A 89 -8.06 6.66 23.94
N SER A 90 -8.38 5.39 23.69
CA SER A 90 -8.62 4.42 24.76
C SER A 90 -7.38 4.14 25.61
N ILE A 91 -6.18 4.25 25.03
CA ILE A 91 -4.91 4.16 25.76
C ILE A 91 -4.70 5.40 26.60
N GLU A 92 -4.86 6.58 26.01
CA GLU A 92 -4.74 7.86 26.70
C GLU A 92 -5.71 7.93 27.88
N ASP A 93 -6.97 7.54 27.69
CA ASP A 93 -7.99 7.52 28.73
C ASP A 93 -7.63 6.57 29.88
N ARG A 94 -7.13 5.37 29.57
CA ARG A 94 -6.70 4.41 30.60
C ARG A 94 -5.49 4.91 31.37
N GLU A 95 -4.47 5.42 30.67
CA GLU A 95 -3.31 6.01 31.31
C GLU A 95 -3.69 7.21 32.18
N LEU A 96 -4.62 8.04 31.71
CA LEU A 96 -5.10 9.21 32.43
C LEU A 96 -5.91 8.80 33.66
N MET A 97 -6.73 7.75 33.59
CA MET A 97 -7.39 7.16 34.75
C MET A 97 -6.39 6.55 35.74
N GLU A 98 -5.36 5.85 35.27
CA GLU A 98 -4.31 5.31 36.13
C GLU A 98 -3.51 6.42 36.81
N LYS A 99 -3.13 7.47 36.08
CA LYS A 99 -2.47 8.66 36.60
C LYS A 99 -3.35 9.39 37.64
N ARG A 100 -4.65 9.54 37.38
CA ARG A 100 -5.64 10.06 38.35
C ARG A 100 -5.78 9.18 39.58
N ARG A 101 -5.68 7.86 39.43
CA ARG A 101 -5.72 6.90 40.54
C ARG A 101 -4.47 6.98 41.41
N VAL A 102 -3.30 7.10 40.79
CA VAL A 102 -2.00 7.14 41.50
C VAL A 102 -1.81 8.45 42.25
N ALA A 103 -2.23 9.58 41.67
CA ALA A 103 -2.05 10.90 42.26
C ALA A 103 -3.33 11.74 42.15
N PRO A 104 -4.36 11.44 42.98
CA PRO A 104 -5.58 12.21 43.00
C PRO A 104 -5.28 13.68 43.37
N GLY A 105 -5.73 14.61 42.52
CA GLY A 105 -5.59 16.05 42.76
C GLY A 105 -4.21 16.66 42.48
N TRP A 106 -3.16 15.88 42.21
CA TRP A 106 -1.81 16.41 41.90
C TRP A 106 -1.66 16.83 40.42
N LEU A 107 -2.22 16.04 39.50
CA LEU A 107 -2.11 16.27 38.06
C LEU A 107 -3.02 17.38 37.51
N ASP A 108 -4.23 17.50 38.06
CA ASP A 108 -5.27 18.37 37.51
C ASP A 108 -5.27 19.79 38.13
N THR A 109 -4.60 20.00 39.27
CA THR A 109 -4.66 21.27 40.01
C THR A 109 -3.52 22.24 39.71
N GLY A 110 -2.52 21.83 38.94
CA GLY A 110 -1.35 22.67 38.59
C GLY A 110 -0.45 23.02 39.78
N VAL A 111 -0.67 22.42 40.96
CA VAL A 111 0.15 22.64 42.15
C VAL A 111 1.38 21.74 42.06
N MET A 112 2.50 22.29 41.60
CA MET A 112 3.79 21.59 41.59
C MET A 112 4.46 21.61 42.96
N MET A 113 5.19 20.53 43.31
CA MET A 113 5.99 20.49 44.53
C MET A 113 7.12 21.52 44.40
N LEU A 114 7.35 22.28 45.47
CA LEU A 114 8.50 23.17 45.51
C LEU A 114 9.77 22.34 45.55
N GLU A 115 10.55 22.39 44.47
CA GLU A 115 11.87 21.80 44.45
C GLU A 115 12.84 22.63 45.31
N PRO A 116 13.64 21.98 46.18
CA PRO A 116 14.63 22.69 46.95
C PRO A 116 15.75 23.20 46.03
N LYS A 117 15.76 24.50 45.77
CA LYS A 117 16.93 25.18 45.20
C LYS A 117 18.08 25.06 46.21
N LYS A 118 19.14 24.34 45.86
CA LYS A 118 20.39 24.34 46.64
C LYS A 118 20.84 25.80 46.78
N ALA A 119 20.81 26.33 48.00
CA ALA A 119 21.50 27.57 48.30
C ALA A 119 22.98 27.32 48.02
N GLY A 120 23.49 27.85 46.91
CA GLY A 120 24.92 27.97 46.68
C GLY A 120 25.54 28.78 47.81
N PRO A 121 26.83 28.55 48.12
CA PRO A 121 27.47 29.11 49.30
C PRO A 121 27.37 30.63 49.27
N SER A 122 26.91 31.20 50.38
CA SER A 122 27.18 32.59 50.72
C SER A 122 28.68 32.79 50.58
N ALA A 123 29.08 33.60 49.60
CA ALA A 123 30.43 34.12 49.59
C ALA A 123 30.64 34.90 50.89
N ALA A 124 31.60 34.40 51.71
CA ALA A 124 32.17 34.97 52.92
C ALA A 124 31.32 34.90 54.22
N ALA A 125 31.59 33.90 55.07
CA ALA A 125 32.42 34.06 56.28
C ALA A 125 32.40 32.78 57.18
N GLY A 126 33.59 32.23 57.46
CA GLY A 126 33.90 31.40 58.64
C GLY A 126 33.67 29.88 58.49
N ASP A 127 34.69 29.10 58.13
CA ASP A 127 35.64 28.39 59.03
C ASP A 127 35.13 26.97 59.41
N ALA A 128 35.53 25.94 58.64
CA ALA A 128 36.47 24.86 59.02
C ALA A 128 35.84 23.75 59.90
N LEU A 129 35.64 22.53 59.38
CA LEU A 129 36.60 21.41 59.31
C LEU A 129 36.21 20.30 60.31
N ALA A 130 35.70 19.15 59.83
CA ALA A 130 35.86 17.79 60.40
C ALA A 130 34.81 16.85 59.76
N ALA A 131 35.16 15.95 58.84
CA ALA A 131 35.81 14.65 59.10
C ALA A 131 34.82 13.52 59.48
N ARG A 132 34.75 12.54 58.57
CA ARG A 132 34.70 11.07 58.80
C ARG A 132 33.34 10.38 59.04
N THR A 133 32.95 9.60 58.03
CA THR A 133 32.20 8.34 58.12
C THR A 133 32.98 7.27 58.90
N PRO A 134 32.25 6.41 59.65
CA PRO A 134 32.60 5.00 59.71
C PRO A 134 31.40 4.07 59.42
N GLU A 135 31.76 2.93 58.84
CA GLU A 135 30.97 1.75 58.51
C GLU A 135 30.29 1.12 59.75
N SER A 136 29.13 0.47 59.58
CA SER A 136 28.72 -0.66 60.45
C SER A 136 27.78 -1.62 59.73
N ASN A 137 28.30 -2.82 59.52
CA ASN A 137 27.70 -4.03 58.95
C ASN A 137 26.80 -4.78 59.96
N MET A 138 26.00 -5.73 59.45
CA MET A 138 25.36 -6.89 60.12
C MET A 138 23.89 -6.81 60.58
N PHE A 139 23.03 -7.53 59.85
CA PHE A 139 22.34 -8.69 60.44
C PHE A 139 22.18 -9.80 59.38
N ASP A 140 22.96 -10.87 59.58
CA ASP A 140 22.84 -12.18 58.94
C ASP A 140 21.91 -13.07 59.77
N GLY A 141 21.17 -13.95 59.12
CA GLY A 141 20.24 -14.89 59.77
C GLY A 141 19.63 -15.87 58.77
N GLY A 142 20.42 -16.84 58.33
CA GLY A 142 20.06 -17.76 57.25
C GLY A 142 19.01 -18.85 57.54
N ARG A 143 18.51 -19.47 56.46
CA ARG A 143 18.03 -20.87 56.44
C ARG A 143 17.81 -21.40 55.01
N LYS A 144 18.53 -22.48 54.71
CA LYS A 144 18.25 -23.69 53.89
C LYS A 144 17.39 -23.61 52.61
N GLN A 145 17.92 -24.28 51.58
CA GLN A 145 17.25 -24.77 50.37
C GLN A 145 15.80 -25.20 50.60
N GLU A 146 14.89 -24.69 49.76
CA GLU A 146 13.72 -25.45 49.33
C GLU A 146 13.24 -24.98 47.95
N LYS A 147 12.65 -25.95 47.26
CA LYS A 147 12.38 -26.05 45.83
C LYS A 147 11.11 -25.26 45.49
N GLY A 148 11.15 -24.46 44.43
CA GLY A 148 9.97 -24.05 43.67
C GLY A 148 9.14 -22.89 44.21
N ARG A 149 9.50 -21.66 43.83
CA ARG A 149 8.54 -20.60 43.52
C ARG A 149 9.25 -19.52 42.70
N GLN A 150 8.97 -19.46 41.40
CA GLN A 150 9.36 -18.31 40.57
C GLN A 150 8.67 -17.05 41.13
N PRO A 151 9.39 -15.92 41.35
CA PRO A 151 8.72 -14.64 41.43
C PRO A 151 8.10 -14.36 40.06
N ALA A 152 6.86 -13.89 40.04
CA ALA A 152 6.16 -13.51 38.81
C ALA A 152 7.07 -12.56 38.01
N GLY A 153 7.52 -13.02 36.85
CA GLY A 153 8.34 -12.22 35.95
C GLY A 153 7.59 -10.95 35.59
N SER A 154 8.33 -9.85 35.44
CA SER A 154 7.76 -8.63 34.85
C SER A 154 7.18 -8.99 33.47
N PRO A 155 5.98 -8.51 33.10
CA PRO A 155 5.36 -8.87 31.83
C PRO A 155 6.25 -8.56 30.61
N GLY A 156 7.19 -7.62 30.74
CA GLY A 156 8.19 -7.34 29.69
C GLY A 156 9.21 -8.46 29.46
N GLU A 157 9.57 -9.22 30.50
CA GLU A 157 10.52 -10.33 30.41
C GLU A 157 9.91 -11.57 29.74
N GLU A 158 8.59 -11.74 29.86
CA GLU A 158 7.84 -12.78 29.14
C GLU A 158 7.74 -12.48 27.65
N LEU A 159 7.55 -11.21 27.29
CA LEU A 159 7.54 -10.76 25.89
C LEU A 159 8.93 -10.89 25.26
N ASP A 160 9.99 -10.52 25.99
CA ASP A 160 11.36 -10.65 25.49
C ASP A 160 11.77 -12.13 25.31
N ARG A 161 11.30 -13.04 26.17
CA ARG A 161 11.50 -14.49 25.99
C ARG A 161 10.70 -15.05 24.79
N ALA A 162 9.50 -14.53 24.52
CA ALA A 162 8.66 -14.99 23.44
C ALA A 162 9.08 -14.44 22.06
N PHE A 163 9.60 -13.21 22.02
CA PHE A 163 9.84 -12.48 20.76
C PHE A 163 11.30 -12.04 20.55
N GLY A 164 12.15 -12.02 21.59
CA GLY A 164 13.55 -11.56 21.50
C GLY A 164 14.48 -12.46 20.68
N GLY A 165 13.98 -13.58 20.15
CA GLY A 165 14.69 -14.46 19.22
C GLY A 165 14.27 -14.34 17.75
N LEU A 166 13.34 -13.44 17.41
CA LEU A 166 13.03 -13.15 16.00
C LEU A 166 14.02 -12.10 15.47
N ASP A 167 15.08 -12.57 14.82
CA ASP A 167 15.87 -11.75 13.92
C ASP A 167 15.04 -11.57 12.63
N ILE A 168 14.44 -10.39 12.45
CA ILE A 168 13.73 -9.96 11.24
C ILE A 168 14.61 -9.05 10.37
#